data_AF-A0A6B3GQB4-F1
#
_entry.id   AF-A0A6B3GQB4-F1
#
_cell.length_a   1.000
_cell.length_b   1.000
_cell.length_c   1.000
_cell.angle_alpha   90.00
_cell.angle_beta   90.00
_cell.angle_gamma   90.00
#
_symmetry.space_group_name_H-M   'P 1'
#
loop_
_entity.id
_entity.type
_entity.pdbx_description
1 polymer ?
#
loop_
_entity_poly.entity_id
_entity_poly.type
_entity_poly.pdbx_seq_one_letter_code
_entity_poly.pdbx_strand_id
1 'polypeptide(L)'
;LPHRLPVSELPSPEATEGGGMRLALGLDQDALEPVWHDFSRTPHLIAVGDTESGKTNLLRLITQGITARYAPEEAKIIAVDYRRTLVDAIPEEYRIGHVISLDNLNETIEGAARAMKTRVPGADISPARMRSCDWWTGPRLFVLVDDYDMVSSNSFQSPFEPLFEHLTLGYEMGLHLVVARSAMGAGRGLSDGLIRRLDEANNPAVLLSCPPTE
;
A
#
# COMPACT_ATOMS: atom_id res chain seq x y z
N LEU A 1 4.13 -11.89 -23.39
CA LEU A 1 4.61 -10.69 -22.66
C LEU A 1 6.14 -10.65 -22.68
N PRO A 2 6.76 -9.45 -22.65
CA PRO A 2 8.22 -9.32 -22.62
C PRO A 2 8.81 -9.83 -21.30
N HIS A 3 10.04 -10.35 -21.34
CA HIS A 3 10.75 -10.80 -20.13
C HIS A 3 11.17 -9.65 -19.20
N ARG A 4 11.29 -8.43 -19.76
CA ARG A 4 11.55 -7.19 -19.02
C ARG A 4 10.69 -6.10 -19.63
N LEU A 5 9.94 -5.39 -18.79
CA LEU A 5 9.17 -4.22 -19.17
C LEU A 5 9.79 -3.01 -18.47
N PRO A 6 10.53 -2.14 -19.18
CA PRO A 6 11.05 -0.91 -18.61
C PRO A 6 9.93 0.00 -18.13
N VAL A 7 10.09 0.63 -16.95
CA VAL A 7 9.09 1.56 -16.41
C VAL A 7 8.84 2.76 -17.33
N SER A 8 9.83 3.15 -18.14
CA SER A 8 9.70 4.22 -19.14
C SER A 8 8.74 3.90 -20.29
N GLU A 9 8.40 2.63 -20.48
CA GLU A 9 7.39 2.19 -21.46
C GLU A 9 5.98 2.17 -20.86
N LEU A 10 5.84 2.29 -19.53
CA LEU A 10 4.55 2.43 -18.88
C LEU A 10 4.11 3.90 -18.89
N PRO A 11 2.80 4.16 -19.00
CA PRO A 11 2.27 5.50 -18.80
C PRO A 11 2.66 6.07 -17.43
N SER A 12 2.86 7.38 -17.37
CA SER A 12 3.06 8.07 -16.10
C SER A 12 1.82 7.96 -15.20
N PRO A 13 1.98 8.04 -13.87
CA PRO A 13 0.84 8.01 -12.95
C PRO A 13 -0.17 9.11 -13.27
N GLU A 14 -1.46 8.77 -13.23
CA GLU A 14 -2.55 9.70 -13.53
C GLU A 14 -3.17 10.24 -12.24
N ALA A 15 -3.58 11.52 -12.25
CA ALA A 15 -4.39 12.09 -11.19
C ALA A 15 -5.85 11.61 -11.31
N THR A 16 -6.46 11.28 -10.18
CA THR A 16 -7.89 10.96 -10.11
C THR A 16 -8.68 12.03 -9.34
N GLU A 17 -10.02 11.96 -9.39
CA GLU A 17 -10.89 12.86 -8.63
C GLU A 17 -10.55 12.86 -7.13
N GLY A 18 -10.62 14.01 -6.45
CA GLY A 18 -10.25 14.12 -5.02
C GLY A 18 -8.75 14.11 -4.77
N GLY A 19 -7.93 14.22 -5.82
CA GLY A 19 -6.47 14.29 -5.69
C GLY A 19 -5.83 12.93 -5.43
N GLY A 20 -6.43 11.84 -5.92
CA GLY A 20 -5.84 10.51 -5.87
C GLY A 20 -4.86 10.24 -7.01
N MET A 21 -4.42 8.97 -7.07
CA MET A 21 -3.43 8.47 -8.03
C MET A 21 -3.90 7.14 -8.63
N ARG A 22 -3.74 7.02 -9.94
CA ARG A 22 -3.82 5.77 -10.68
C ARG A 22 -2.46 5.44 -11.26
N LEU A 23 -1.98 4.21 -11.03
CA LEU A 23 -0.63 3.76 -11.42
C LEU A 23 -0.71 2.53 -12.31
N ALA A 24 0.00 2.54 -13.44
CA ALA A 24 0.16 1.36 -14.27
C ALA A 24 1.14 0.38 -13.60
N LEU A 25 0.70 -0.86 -13.38
CA LEU A 25 1.49 -1.92 -12.74
C LEU A 25 2.23 -2.80 -13.76
N GLY A 26 1.76 -2.83 -15.00
CA GLY A 26 2.28 -3.69 -16.07
C GLY A 26 1.38 -3.65 -17.30
N LEU A 27 1.51 -4.64 -18.18
CA LEU A 27 0.65 -4.83 -19.35
C LEU A 27 -0.15 -6.13 -19.22
N ASP A 28 -1.39 -6.14 -19.71
CA ASP A 28 -2.17 -7.37 -19.83
C ASP A 28 -1.64 -8.25 -20.97
N GLN A 29 -1.91 -9.56 -20.94
CA GLN A 29 -1.34 -10.46 -21.95
C GLN A 29 -2.03 -10.37 -23.31
N ASP A 30 -3.32 -10.03 -23.33
CA ASP A 30 -4.20 -10.24 -24.47
C ASP A 30 -4.14 -9.03 -25.42
N ALA A 31 -4.24 -7.81 -24.88
CA ALA A 31 -4.22 -6.56 -25.62
C ALA A 31 -2.91 -5.78 -25.47
N LEU A 32 -2.02 -6.18 -24.55
CA LEU A 32 -0.81 -5.42 -24.19
C LEU A 32 -1.13 -3.99 -23.73
N GLU A 33 -2.28 -3.79 -23.11
CA GLU A 33 -2.71 -2.51 -22.54
C GLU A 33 -2.24 -2.38 -21.08
N PRO A 34 -2.01 -1.16 -20.59
CA PRO A 34 -1.62 -0.94 -19.20
C PRO A 34 -2.67 -1.47 -18.21
N VAL A 35 -2.22 -2.30 -17.28
CA VAL A 35 -3.00 -2.74 -16.11
C VAL A 35 -2.86 -1.70 -15.03
N TRP A 36 -3.96 -1.02 -14.70
CA TRP A 36 -3.97 0.08 -13.76
C TRP A 36 -4.45 -0.35 -12.37
N HIS A 37 -3.80 0.18 -11.34
CA HIS A 37 -4.32 0.21 -9.99
C HIS A 37 -4.71 1.65 -9.62
N ASP A 38 -5.95 1.84 -9.20
CA ASP A 38 -6.51 3.13 -8.83
C ASP A 38 -6.63 3.23 -7.31
N PHE A 39 -5.69 3.95 -6.68
CA PHE A 39 -5.66 4.16 -5.24
C PHE A 39 -6.81 5.04 -4.72
N SER A 40 -7.62 5.65 -5.60
CA SER A 40 -8.85 6.34 -5.22
C SER A 40 -10.10 5.47 -5.21
N ARG A 41 -10.02 4.28 -5.81
CA ARG A 41 -11.11 3.29 -5.80
C ARG A 41 -10.85 2.16 -4.83
N THR A 42 -9.61 1.65 -4.86
CA THR A 42 -9.13 0.59 -3.98
C THR A 42 -7.85 1.09 -3.32
N PRO A 43 -7.94 1.67 -2.11
CA PRO A 43 -6.83 2.42 -1.51
C PRO A 43 -5.65 1.55 -1.09
N HIS A 44 -5.82 0.24 -1.05
CA HIS A 44 -4.80 -0.70 -0.62
C HIS A 44 -4.53 -1.75 -1.70
N LEU A 45 -3.36 -2.38 -1.62
CA LEU A 45 -2.92 -3.39 -2.57
C LEU A 45 -2.15 -4.50 -1.85
N ILE A 46 -2.45 -5.74 -2.19
CA ILE A 46 -1.70 -6.91 -1.71
C ILE A 46 -0.82 -7.41 -2.85
N ALA A 47 0.43 -7.75 -2.57
CA ALA A 47 1.34 -8.41 -3.48
C ALA A 47 1.80 -9.73 -2.88
N VAL A 48 1.56 -10.82 -3.60
CA VAL A 48 1.94 -12.17 -3.18
C VAL A 48 2.89 -12.75 -4.21
N GLY A 49 3.99 -13.34 -3.77
CA GLY A 49 4.93 -13.98 -4.68
C GLY A 49 6.07 -14.67 -3.95
N ASP A 50 6.68 -15.65 -4.61
CA ASP A 50 7.84 -16.37 -4.10
C ASP A 50 9.08 -15.45 -4.00
N THR A 51 10.15 -15.97 -3.44
CA THR A 51 11.47 -15.33 -3.40
C THR A 51 11.89 -14.89 -4.81
N GLU A 52 12.44 -13.67 -4.92
CA GLU A 52 12.89 -13.08 -6.20
C GLU A 52 11.82 -12.88 -7.28
N SER A 53 10.53 -13.01 -6.96
CA SER A 53 9.43 -12.81 -7.91
C SER A 53 9.17 -11.36 -8.33
N GLY A 54 9.83 -10.37 -7.71
CA GLY A 54 9.68 -8.94 -8.02
C GLY A 54 8.81 -8.14 -7.05
N LYS A 55 8.44 -8.69 -5.89
CA LYS A 55 7.66 -8.01 -4.84
C LYS A 55 8.23 -6.64 -4.44
N THR A 56 9.49 -6.58 -4.01
CA THR A 56 10.17 -5.32 -3.69
C THR A 56 10.24 -4.37 -4.89
N ASN A 57 10.39 -4.91 -6.11
CA ASN A 57 10.37 -4.08 -7.33
C ASN A 57 9.01 -3.42 -7.56
N LEU A 58 7.90 -4.10 -7.27
CA LEU A 58 6.57 -3.51 -7.30
C LEU A 58 6.42 -2.39 -6.25
N LEU A 59 6.92 -2.58 -5.02
CA LEU A 59 6.92 -1.51 -4.00
C LEU A 59 7.75 -0.30 -4.42
N ARG A 60 8.88 -0.52 -5.11
CA ARG A 60 9.71 0.55 -5.70
C ARG A 60 8.99 1.27 -6.84
N LEU A 61 8.27 0.54 -7.70
CA LEU A 61 7.42 1.14 -8.74
C LEU A 61 6.33 2.03 -8.12
N ILE A 62 5.71 1.58 -7.04
CA ILE A 62 4.70 2.36 -6.33
C ILE A 62 5.33 3.60 -5.69
N THR A 63 6.52 3.47 -5.10
CA THR A 63 7.27 4.62 -4.56
C THR A 63 7.55 5.66 -5.65
N GLN A 64 8.01 5.23 -6.84
CA GLN A 64 8.19 6.13 -7.99
C GLN A 64 6.88 6.78 -8.43
N GLY A 65 5.78 6.02 -8.41
CA GLY A 65 4.45 6.56 -8.69
C GLY A 65 4.06 7.68 -7.73
N ILE A 66 4.25 7.44 -6.43
CA ILE A 66 3.95 8.42 -5.37
C ILE A 66 4.78 9.70 -5.56
N THR A 67 6.09 9.57 -5.76
CA THR A 67 6.99 10.74 -5.88
C THR A 67 6.83 11.48 -7.19
N ALA A 68 6.39 10.82 -8.26
CA ALA A 68 6.04 11.48 -9.52
C ALA A 68 4.70 12.22 -9.45
N ARG A 69 3.77 11.75 -8.60
CA ARG A 69 2.40 12.29 -8.52
C ARG A 69 2.22 13.35 -7.44
N TYR A 70 2.89 13.21 -6.31
CA TYR A 70 2.67 14.03 -5.11
C TYR A 70 3.94 14.76 -4.72
N ALA A 71 3.81 16.02 -4.33
CA ALA A 71 4.89 16.72 -3.63
C ALA A 71 5.11 16.11 -2.22
N PRO A 72 6.29 16.31 -1.61
CA PRO A 72 6.57 15.80 -0.26
C PRO A 72 5.58 16.26 0.81
N GLU A 73 4.94 17.41 0.63
CA GLU A 73 3.91 17.95 1.54
C GLU A 73 2.53 17.30 1.32
N GLU A 74 2.32 16.64 0.17
CA GLU A 74 1.06 16.02 -0.23
C GLU A 74 1.04 14.51 0.04
N ALA A 75 2.20 13.85 0.13
CA ALA A 75 2.30 12.43 0.47
C ALA A 75 3.50 12.10 1.34
N LYS A 76 3.29 11.24 2.33
CA LYS A 76 4.33 10.69 3.21
C LYS A 76 4.32 9.17 3.19
N ILE A 77 5.49 8.57 3.40
CA ILE A 77 5.72 7.13 3.33
C ILE A 77 6.27 6.61 4.67
N ILE A 78 5.64 5.56 5.18
CA ILE A 78 6.19 4.68 6.21
C ILE A 78 6.68 3.42 5.51
N ALA A 79 7.96 3.10 5.66
CA ALA A 79 8.57 1.88 5.14
C ALA A 79 8.72 0.85 6.26
N VAL A 80 8.07 -0.31 6.10
CA VAL A 80 8.28 -1.49 6.94
C VAL A 80 9.13 -2.46 6.13
N ASP A 81 10.44 -2.45 6.40
CA ASP A 81 11.43 -3.11 5.55
C ASP A 81 12.60 -3.62 6.40
N TYR A 82 12.50 -4.89 6.81
CA TYR A 82 13.48 -5.53 7.70
C TYR A 82 14.81 -5.83 6.99
N ARG A 83 14.79 -5.97 5.66
CA ARG A 83 15.97 -6.27 4.86
C ARG A 83 16.65 -5.03 4.27
N ARG A 84 16.07 -3.85 4.48
CA ARG A 84 16.57 -2.55 4.00
C ARG A 84 16.74 -2.50 2.48
N THR A 85 15.80 -3.10 1.74
CA THR A 85 15.85 -3.12 0.27
C THR A 85 14.90 -2.11 -0.38
N LEU A 86 13.83 -1.74 0.30
CA LEU A 86 12.84 -0.75 -0.14
C LEU A 86 13.23 0.66 0.32
N VAL A 87 13.75 0.80 1.53
CA VAL A 87 14.03 2.12 2.14
C VAL A 87 14.91 3.00 1.26
N ASP A 88 15.91 2.42 0.58
CA ASP A 88 16.84 3.15 -0.29
C ASP A 88 16.16 3.76 -1.52
N ALA A 89 14.98 3.27 -1.91
CA ALA A 89 14.21 3.81 -3.02
C ALA A 89 13.29 4.98 -2.62
N ILE A 90 13.10 5.22 -1.32
CA ILE A 90 12.22 6.27 -0.80
C ILE A 90 13.05 7.50 -0.47
N PRO A 91 12.83 8.66 -1.15
CA PRO A 91 13.54 9.90 -0.82
C PRO A 91 13.26 10.34 0.62
N GLU A 92 14.26 10.96 1.25
CA GLU A 92 14.19 11.34 2.66
C GLU A 92 13.03 12.30 2.96
N GLU A 93 12.73 13.23 2.04
CA GLU A 93 11.66 14.21 2.24
C GLU A 93 10.25 13.58 2.27
N TYR A 94 10.06 12.39 1.70
CA TYR A 94 8.79 11.65 1.77
C TYR A 94 8.71 10.75 3.00
N ARG A 95 9.85 10.41 3.62
CA ARG A 95 9.93 9.40 4.66
C ARG A 95 9.60 9.99 6.03
N ILE A 96 8.57 9.48 6.68
CA ILE A 96 8.25 9.84 8.08
C ILE A 96 8.68 8.80 9.10
N GLY A 97 8.96 7.57 8.63
CA GLY A 97 9.45 6.48 9.47
C GLY A 97 10.08 5.39 8.63
N HIS A 98 11.15 4.81 9.15
CA HIS A 98 11.74 3.58 8.64
C HIS A 98 11.81 2.58 9.80
N VAL A 99 11.06 1.49 9.64
CA VAL A 99 10.89 0.50 10.68
C VAL A 99 11.75 -0.72 10.35
N ILE A 100 12.77 -0.93 11.18
CA ILE A 100 13.72 -2.06 11.09
C ILE A 100 13.56 -3.08 12.23
N SER A 101 12.61 -2.84 13.14
CA SER A 101 12.31 -3.70 14.29
C SER A 101 10.82 -3.66 14.62
N LEU A 102 10.32 -4.72 15.27
CA LEU A 102 8.90 -4.82 15.66
C LEU A 102 8.49 -3.76 16.70
N ASP A 103 9.36 -3.40 17.63
CA ASP A 103 9.02 -2.38 18.65
C ASP A 103 8.80 -1.00 18.01
N ASN A 104 9.68 -0.62 17.07
CA ASN A 104 9.52 0.61 16.30
C ASN A 104 8.28 0.56 15.38
N LEU A 105 7.86 -0.65 14.95
CA LEU A 105 6.65 -0.83 14.15
C LEU A 105 5.41 -0.42 14.94
N ASN A 106 5.23 -0.96 16.14
CA ASN A 106 4.06 -0.69 16.97
C ASN A 106 3.92 0.81 17.25
N GLU A 107 4.99 1.46 17.69
CA GLU A 107 4.97 2.91 17.97
C GLU A 107 4.64 3.73 16.71
N THR A 108 5.25 3.39 15.57
CA THR A 108 5.01 4.07 14.30
C THR A 108 3.56 3.92 13.84
N ILE A 109 3.00 2.71 13.93
CA ILE A 109 1.62 2.43 13.51
C ILE A 109 0.61 3.05 14.48
N GLU A 110 0.87 3.05 15.78
CA GLU A 110 0.05 3.79 16.75
C GLU A 110 0.03 5.29 16.45
N GLY A 111 1.18 5.88 16.13
CA GLY A 111 1.28 7.27 15.71
C GLY A 111 0.45 7.56 14.45
N ALA A 112 0.56 6.68 13.44
CA ALA A 112 -0.25 6.75 12.22
C ALA A 112 -1.75 6.66 12.52
N ALA A 113 -2.19 5.70 13.35
CA ALA A 113 -3.59 5.55 13.73
C ALA A 113 -4.14 6.79 14.45
N ARG A 114 -3.37 7.37 15.38
CA ARG A 114 -3.73 8.64 16.03
C ARG A 114 -3.91 9.78 15.03
N ALA A 115 -3.06 9.85 14.00
CA ALA A 115 -3.19 10.84 12.94
C ALA A 115 -4.41 10.56 12.04
N MET A 116 -4.72 9.30 11.72
CA MET A 116 -5.89 8.95 10.91
C MET A 116 -7.21 9.23 11.64
N LYS A 117 -7.23 9.06 12.97
CA LYS A 117 -8.41 9.36 13.79
C LYS A 117 -8.88 10.82 13.67
N THR A 118 -7.99 11.77 13.39
CA THR A 118 -8.37 13.19 13.19
C THR A 118 -8.99 13.46 11.81
N ARG A 119 -8.93 12.48 10.90
CA ARG A 119 -9.46 12.56 9.52
C ARG A 119 -10.79 11.82 9.36
N VAL A 120 -11.29 11.18 10.41
CA VAL A 120 -12.59 10.49 10.38
C VAL A 120 -13.69 11.49 10.04
N PRO A 121 -14.52 11.22 9.01
CA PRO A 121 -15.58 12.16 8.62
C PRO A 121 -16.60 12.33 9.75
N GLY A 122 -16.98 13.58 10.00
CA GLY A 122 -18.04 13.93 10.94
C GLY A 122 -19.43 13.58 10.40
N ALA A 123 -20.45 13.61 11.27
CA ALA A 123 -21.83 13.34 10.89
C ALA A 123 -22.42 14.37 9.90
N ASP A 124 -21.78 15.52 9.75
CA ASP A 124 -22.10 16.59 8.81
C ASP A 124 -21.61 16.32 7.37
N ILE A 125 -20.75 15.32 7.17
CA ILE A 125 -20.22 14.97 5.86
C ILE A 125 -21.22 14.10 5.09
N SER A 126 -21.85 14.69 4.09
CA SER A 126 -22.75 13.94 3.19
C SER A 126 -21.98 12.89 2.36
N PRO A 127 -22.62 11.77 1.98
CA PRO A 127 -22.00 10.77 1.11
C PRO A 127 -21.48 11.33 -0.22
N ALA A 128 -22.15 12.35 -0.77
CA ALA A 128 -21.73 12.99 -2.03
C ALA A 128 -20.41 13.79 -1.88
N ARG A 129 -20.13 14.30 -0.68
CA ARG A 129 -18.90 15.05 -0.35
C ARG A 129 -17.75 14.12 0.04
N MET A 130 -18.03 12.85 0.30
CA MET A 130 -17.02 11.88 0.74
C MET A 130 -15.82 11.81 -0.24
N ARG A 131 -16.08 11.86 -1.55
CA ARG A 131 -15.03 11.79 -2.59
C ARG A 131 -14.14 13.04 -2.68
N SER A 132 -14.57 14.21 -2.18
CA SER A 132 -13.75 15.43 -2.23
C SER A 132 -12.66 15.47 -1.17
N CYS A 133 -12.77 14.68 -0.10
CA CYS A 133 -11.78 14.60 0.98
C CYS A 133 -11.44 15.97 1.61
N ASP A 134 -12.35 16.94 1.57
CA ASP A 134 -12.07 18.36 1.82
C ASP A 134 -12.28 18.79 3.30
N TRP A 135 -12.61 17.84 4.19
CA TRP A 135 -12.79 18.10 5.63
C TRP A 135 -11.51 17.98 6.45
N TRP A 136 -10.43 17.44 5.87
CA TRP A 136 -9.12 17.35 6.50
C TRP A 136 -8.04 17.92 5.58
N THR A 137 -6.88 18.23 6.15
CA THR A 137 -5.71 18.73 5.42
C THR A 137 -4.45 18.00 5.86
N GLY A 138 -3.46 17.97 5.00
CA GLY A 138 -2.17 17.33 5.23
C GLY A 138 -1.86 16.23 4.21
N PRO A 139 -0.72 15.54 4.37
CA PRO A 139 -0.29 14.56 3.40
C PRO A 139 -1.12 13.26 3.48
N ARG A 140 -1.34 12.64 2.33
CA ARG A 140 -1.73 11.23 2.23
C ARG A 140 -0.61 10.36 2.79
N LEU A 141 -0.97 9.31 3.51
CA LEU A 141 -0.06 8.38 4.16
C LEU A 141 -0.05 7.06 3.39
N PHE A 142 1.12 6.68 2.87
CA PHE A 142 1.37 5.38 2.28
C PHE A 142 2.21 4.54 3.24
N VAL A 143 1.69 3.39 3.64
CA VAL A 143 2.41 2.39 4.43
C VAL A 143 2.81 1.26 3.49
N LEU A 144 4.11 1.20 3.18
CA LEU A 144 4.67 0.18 2.29
C LEU A 144 5.33 -0.89 3.16
N VAL A 145 4.83 -2.11 3.05
CA VAL A 145 5.27 -3.25 3.86
C VAL A 145 5.90 -4.28 2.94
N ASP A 146 7.20 -4.51 3.11
CA ASP A 146 7.91 -5.60 2.44
C ASP A 146 8.09 -6.79 3.38
N ASP A 147 8.14 -8.00 2.81
CA ASP A 147 8.26 -9.26 3.54
C ASP A 147 7.32 -9.36 4.77
N TYR A 148 6.03 -9.09 4.60
CA TYR A 148 5.04 -9.08 5.69
C TYR A 148 4.96 -10.40 6.47
N ASP A 149 5.34 -11.53 5.87
CA ASP A 149 5.47 -12.81 6.57
C ASP A 149 6.45 -12.74 7.76
N MET A 150 7.49 -11.92 7.70
CA MET A 150 8.43 -11.69 8.81
C MET A 150 7.81 -10.88 9.97
N VAL A 151 6.74 -10.13 9.69
CA VAL A 151 6.00 -9.36 10.70
C VAL A 151 4.92 -10.24 11.33
N SER A 152 4.12 -10.89 10.50
CA SER A 152 2.99 -11.71 10.94
C SER A 152 3.40 -12.96 11.72
N SER A 153 4.57 -13.55 11.44
CA SER A 153 5.03 -14.76 12.15
C SER A 153 5.35 -14.55 13.63
N ASN A 154 5.54 -13.29 14.05
CA ASN A 154 6.14 -12.95 15.34
C ASN A 154 5.14 -12.44 16.38
N SER A 155 3.84 -12.39 16.09
CA SER A 155 2.85 -11.80 17.01
C SER A 155 1.49 -12.46 16.92
N PHE A 156 0.87 -12.68 18.09
CA PHE A 156 -0.51 -13.20 18.18
C PHE A 156 -1.55 -12.17 17.71
N GLN A 157 -1.22 -10.89 17.82
CA GLN A 157 -2.01 -9.77 17.31
C GLN A 157 -1.22 -9.04 16.23
N SER A 158 -1.91 -8.57 15.19
CA SER A 158 -1.25 -7.83 14.11
C SER A 158 -0.85 -6.43 14.61
N PRO A 159 0.40 -5.99 14.39
CA PRO A 159 0.82 -4.63 14.74
C PRO A 159 0.04 -3.55 13.96
N PHE A 160 -0.67 -3.94 12.90
CA PHE A 160 -1.53 -3.07 12.09
C PHE A 160 -2.97 -2.97 12.60
N GLU A 161 -3.33 -3.69 13.67
CA GLU A 161 -4.67 -3.66 14.25
C GLU A 161 -5.21 -2.24 14.52
N PRO A 162 -4.40 -1.26 15.00
CA PRO A 162 -4.84 0.12 15.18
C PRO A 162 -5.33 0.82 13.90
N LEU A 163 -4.97 0.33 12.71
CA LEU A 163 -5.40 0.90 11.43
C LEU A 163 -6.64 0.21 10.86
N PHE A 164 -7.10 -0.91 11.44
CA PHE A 164 -8.16 -1.72 10.82
C PHE A 164 -9.49 -1.00 10.67
N GLU A 165 -9.87 -0.16 11.64
CA GLU A 165 -11.10 0.63 11.54
C GLU A 165 -11.03 1.69 10.43
N HIS A 166 -9.84 1.97 9.91
CA HIS A 166 -9.60 3.00 8.91
C HIS A 166 -9.52 2.48 7.47
N LEU A 167 -9.34 1.18 7.27
CA LEU A 167 -9.09 0.61 5.94
C LEU A 167 -10.28 0.77 4.99
N THR A 168 -11.51 0.67 5.50
CA THR A 168 -12.71 0.80 4.66
C THR A 168 -12.87 2.20 4.06
N LEU A 169 -12.40 3.24 4.76
CA LEU A 169 -12.41 4.63 4.30
C LEU A 169 -10.98 5.11 3.98
N GLY A 170 -10.13 4.19 3.52
CA GLY A 170 -8.70 4.45 3.31
C GLY A 170 -8.47 5.65 2.40
N TYR A 171 -9.11 5.70 1.23
CA TYR A 171 -8.91 6.81 0.29
C TYR A 171 -9.34 8.16 0.87
N GLU A 172 -10.53 8.19 1.45
CA GLU A 172 -11.16 9.36 2.05
C GLU A 172 -10.34 9.97 3.18
N MET A 173 -9.69 9.12 3.99
CA MET A 173 -8.82 9.56 5.08
C MET A 173 -7.35 9.72 4.64
N GLY A 174 -7.06 9.47 3.37
CA GLY A 174 -5.71 9.51 2.82
C GLY A 174 -4.79 8.47 3.42
N LEU A 175 -5.28 7.27 3.71
CA LEU A 175 -4.54 6.11 4.17
C LEU A 175 -4.45 5.06 3.05
N HIS A 176 -3.23 4.65 2.74
CA HIS A 176 -2.93 3.64 1.73
C HIS A 176 -1.98 2.61 2.32
N LEU A 177 -2.25 1.32 2.06
CA LEU A 177 -1.45 0.20 2.57
C LEU A 177 -1.09 -0.65 1.37
N VAL A 178 0.20 -0.90 1.17
CA VAL A 178 0.68 -1.82 0.15
C VAL A 178 1.50 -2.88 0.83
N VAL A 179 1.01 -4.11 0.79
CA VAL A 179 1.56 -5.22 1.57
C VAL A 179 2.10 -6.28 0.64
N ALA A 180 3.42 -6.45 0.62
CA ALA A 180 4.08 -7.54 -0.05
C ALA A 180 4.37 -8.69 0.91
N ARG A 181 4.07 -9.92 0.49
CA ARG A 181 4.31 -11.14 1.29
C ARG A 181 4.78 -12.31 0.44
N SER A 182 5.48 -13.24 1.07
CA SER A 182 5.82 -14.52 0.45
C SER A 182 4.56 -15.30 0.03
N ALA A 183 4.67 -16.01 -1.09
CA ALA A 183 3.69 -17.00 -1.53
C ALA A 183 3.67 -18.24 -0.62
N MET A 184 4.78 -18.55 0.04
CA MET A 184 4.85 -19.68 0.98
C MET A 184 3.92 -19.43 2.18
N GLY A 185 3.00 -20.35 2.44
CA GLY A 185 1.96 -20.19 3.46
C GLY A 185 0.90 -19.16 3.07
N ALA A 186 0.76 -18.79 1.80
CA ALA A 186 -0.22 -17.80 1.34
C ALA A 186 -1.65 -18.23 1.66
N GLY A 187 -2.03 -19.47 1.28
CA GLY A 187 -3.35 -20.04 1.57
C GLY A 187 -3.69 -20.15 3.05
N ARG A 188 -2.69 -20.30 3.94
CA ARG A 188 -2.90 -20.25 5.41
C ARG A 188 -2.96 -18.82 5.95
N GLY A 189 -2.36 -17.87 5.23
CA GLY A 189 -2.29 -16.46 5.64
C GLY A 189 -3.60 -15.68 5.50
N LEU A 190 -4.69 -16.27 4.99
CA LEU A 190 -6.03 -15.70 5.16
C LEU A 190 -6.49 -15.69 6.63
N SER A 191 -5.81 -16.44 7.51
CA SER A 191 -6.00 -16.34 8.96
C SER A 191 -5.29 -15.13 9.58
N ASP A 192 -4.38 -14.47 8.85
CA ASP A 192 -3.71 -13.26 9.32
C ASP A 192 -4.68 -12.06 9.37
N GLY A 193 -4.61 -11.30 10.46
CA GLY A 193 -5.53 -10.21 10.73
C GLY A 193 -5.51 -9.09 9.69
N LEU A 194 -4.33 -8.69 9.20
CA LEU A 194 -4.23 -7.60 8.23
C LEU A 194 -4.70 -8.06 6.85
N ILE A 195 -4.24 -9.22 6.39
CA ILE A 195 -4.61 -9.75 5.08
C ILE A 195 -6.12 -9.96 5.00
N ARG A 196 -6.73 -10.55 6.04
CA ARG A 196 -8.19 -10.71 6.11
C ARG A 196 -8.93 -9.38 6.03
N ARG A 197 -8.45 -8.34 6.73
CA ARG A 197 -9.09 -7.02 6.72
C ARG A 197 -8.97 -6.32 5.37
N LEU A 198 -7.84 -6.46 4.69
CA LEU A 198 -7.65 -5.92 3.34
C LEU A 198 -8.56 -6.62 2.32
N ASP A 199 -8.72 -7.95 2.45
CA ASP A 199 -9.62 -8.77 1.64
C ASP A 199 -11.09 -8.41 1.89
N GLU A 200 -11.51 -8.29 3.15
CA GLU A 200 -12.87 -7.84 3.53
C GLU A 200 -13.20 -6.44 3.01
N ALA A 201 -12.18 -5.59 2.87
CA ALA A 201 -12.31 -4.26 2.26
C ALA A 201 -12.25 -4.28 0.72
N ASN A 202 -12.29 -5.47 0.09
CA ASN A 202 -12.29 -5.69 -1.37
C ASN A 202 -11.08 -5.08 -2.09
N ASN A 203 -9.90 -5.11 -1.47
CA ASN A 203 -8.68 -4.62 -2.10
C ASN A 203 -8.07 -5.68 -3.03
N PRO A 204 -7.54 -5.28 -4.20
CA PRO A 204 -6.98 -6.21 -5.16
C PRO A 204 -5.68 -6.84 -4.65
N ALA A 205 -5.39 -8.02 -5.18
CA ALA A 205 -4.11 -8.70 -5.01
C ALA A 205 -3.42 -8.90 -6.36
N VAL A 206 -2.11 -8.62 -6.40
CA VAL A 206 -1.21 -9.01 -7.48
C VAL A 206 -0.56 -10.33 -7.08
N LEU A 207 -0.86 -11.38 -7.84
CA LEU A 207 -0.21 -12.68 -7.70
C LEU A 207 0.94 -12.76 -8.70
N LEU A 208 2.17 -12.78 -8.19
CA LEU A 208 3.39 -13.01 -8.97
C LEU A 208 3.63 -14.53 -9.08
N SER A 209 4.88 -14.94 -9.29
CA SER A 209 5.24 -16.36 -9.25
C SER A 209 4.84 -16.98 -7.90
N CYS A 210 3.89 -17.91 -7.91
CA CYS A 210 3.43 -18.66 -6.75
C CYS A 210 3.50 -20.17 -7.06
N PRO A 211 4.01 -21.01 -6.14
CA PRO A 211 3.94 -22.46 -6.31
C PRO A 211 2.47 -22.91 -6.43
N PRO A 212 2.12 -23.87 -7.31
CA PRO A 212 0.74 -24.38 -7.42
C PRO A 212 0.17 -25.01 -6.15
N THR A 213 1.02 -25.30 -5.17
CA THR A 213 0.68 -25.93 -3.90
C THR A 213 0.26 -24.95 -2.80
N GLU A 214 0.35 -23.64 -3.05
CA GLU A 214 0.15 -22.56 -2.08
C GLU A 214 -1.09 -21.69 -2.34
#